data_AF-A0A5P8WHH8-F1
#
_entry.id   AF-A0A5P8WHH8-F1
#
_cell.length_a   1.000
_cell.length_b   1.000
_cell.length_c   1.000
_cell.angle_alpha   90.00
_cell.angle_beta   90.00
_cell.angle_gamma   90.00
#
_symmetry.space_group_name_H-M   'P 1'
#
loop_
_entity.id
_entity.type
_entity.pdbx_description
1 polymer ?
#
loop_
_entity_poly.entity_id
_entity_poly.type
_entity_poly.pdbx_seq_one_letter_code
_entity_poly.pdbx_strand_id
1 'polypeptide(L)' 'MEKLKMASLVGKNPGFDFLQQCCHDDPALRLMIKKLLAKFPQWGIAIVDGVLVDWE' A
#
# COMPACT_ATOMS: atom_id res chain seq x y z
N MET A 1 -2.52 7.42 8.56
CA MET A 1 -1.26 8.05 8.09
C MET A 1 0.01 7.50 8.76
N GLU A 2 0.10 7.42 10.08
CA GLU A 2 1.33 6.99 10.78
C GLU A 2 1.81 5.58 10.39
N LYS A 3 0.88 4.63 10.24
CA LYS A 3 1.20 3.26 9.82
C LYS A 3 1.86 3.20 8.42
N LEU A 4 1.44 4.03 7.47
CA LEU A 4 2.06 4.15 6.14
C LEU A 4 3.48 4.74 6.23
N LYS A 5 3.67 5.76 7.09
CA LYS A 5 5.00 6.33 7.34
C LYS A 5 5.94 5.28 7.94
N MET A 6 5.48 4.53 8.94
CA MET A 6 6.25 3.45 9.54
C MET A 6 6.60 2.37 8.52
N ALA A 7 5.62 1.92 7.72
CA ALA A 7 5.87 0.95 6.64
C ALA A 7 6.96 1.43 5.66
N SER A 8 6.93 2.72 5.30
CA SER A 8 7.95 3.34 4.44
C SER A 8 9.35 3.38 5.06
N LEU A 9 9.43 3.54 6.39
CA LEU A 9 10.68 3.67 7.14
C LEU A 9 11.31 2.31 7.45
N VAL A 10 10.52 1.38 7.99
CA VAL A 10 11.02 0.08 8.49
C VAL A 10 10.84 -1.07 7.51
N GLY A 11 10.14 -0.87 6.39
CA GLY A 11 9.90 -1.91 5.39
C GLY A 11 8.95 -3.03 5.84
N LYS A 12 8.20 -2.80 6.93
CA LYS A 12 7.19 -3.74 7.43
C LYS A 12 5.86 -3.53 6.69
N ASN A 13 5.33 -4.60 6.08
CA ASN A 13 4.03 -4.57 5.42
C ASN A 13 2.94 -4.16 6.42
N PRO A 14 2.15 -3.10 6.16
CA PRO A 14 1.09 -2.66 7.05
C PRO A 14 -0.19 -3.51 6.98
N GLY A 15 -0.24 -4.50 6.08
CA GLY A 15 -1.35 -5.44 5.88
C GLY A 15 -2.30 -5.01 4.77
N PHE A 16 -2.82 -5.99 4.03
CA PHE A 16 -3.68 -5.80 2.86
C PHE A 16 -4.95 -4.99 3.20
N ASP A 17 -5.72 -5.40 4.21
CA ASP A 17 -6.96 -4.72 4.61
C ASP A 17 -6.75 -3.24 4.92
N PHE A 18 -5.64 -2.91 5.57
CA PHE A 18 -5.29 -1.54 5.90
C PHE A 18 -4.95 -0.73 4.65
N LEU A 19 -4.18 -1.31 3.73
CA LEU A 19 -3.89 -0.66 2.44
C LEU A 19 -5.17 -0.46 1.63
N GLN A 20 -6.09 -1.43 1.66
CA GLN A 20 -7.38 -1.38 0.95
C GLN A 20 -8.25 -0.24 1.46
N GLN A 21 -8.40 -0.11 2.78
CA GLN A 21 -9.11 1.01 3.39
C GLN A 21 -8.48 2.34 2.97
N CYS A 22 -7.15 2.47 3.08
CA CYS A 22 -6.46 3.71 2.72
C CYS A 22 -6.53 4.05 1.21
N CYS A 23 -6.63 3.07 0.32
CA CYS A 23 -6.76 3.31 -1.11
C CYS A 23 -8.11 3.89 -1.50
N HIS A 24 -9.16 3.66 -0.71
CA HIS A 24 -10.52 4.14 -0.98
C HIS A 24 -10.78 5.56 -0.45
N ASP A 25 -10.06 5.98 0.60
CA ASP A 25 -10.28 7.27 1.26
C ASP A 25 -9.88 8.49 0.40
N ASP A 26 -8.65 8.49 -0.15
CA ASP A 26 -8.05 9.70 -0.73
C ASP A 26 -7.09 9.41 -1.90
N PRO A 27 -7.16 10.18 -3.01
CA PRO A 27 -6.25 10.01 -4.16
C PRO A 27 -4.76 10.15 -3.82
N ALA A 28 -4.38 11.00 -2.85
CA ALA A 28 -2.99 11.17 -2.45
C ALA A 28 -2.50 9.98 -1.62
N LEU A 29 -3.34 9.39 -0.77
CA LEU A 29 -3.05 8.11 -0.12
C LEU A 29 -2.81 6.99 -1.14
N ARG A 30 -3.67 6.92 -2.17
CA ARG A 30 -3.52 5.93 -3.24
C ARG A 30 -2.20 6.09 -4.00
N LEU A 31 -1.77 7.33 -4.26
CA LEU A 31 -0.45 7.61 -4.84
C LEU A 31 0.70 7.21 -3.91
N MET A 32 0.57 7.48 -2.61
CA MET A 32 1.57 7.09 -1.61
C MET A 32 1.70 5.56 -1.52
N ILE A 33 0.57 4.84 -1.54
CA ILE A 33 0.54 3.37 -1.55
C ILE A 33 1.18 2.83 -2.83
N LYS A 34 0.87 3.38 -4.01
CA LYS A 34 1.54 2.99 -5.26
C LYS A 34 3.07 3.10 -5.15
N LYS A 35 3.58 4.23 -4.63
CA LYS A 35 5.03 4.43 -4.41
C LYS A 35 5.59 3.44 -3.40
N LEU A 36 4.84 3.12 -2.36
CA LEU A 36 5.25 2.21 -1.31
C LEU A 36 5.35 0.76 -1.82
N LEU A 37 4.36 0.29 -2.58
CA LEU A 37 4.34 -1.04 -3.18
C LEU A 37 5.46 -1.19 -4.23
N ALA A 38 5.72 -0.16 -5.01
CA ALA A 38 6.87 -0.14 -5.94
C ALA A 38 8.22 -0.21 -5.21
N LYS A 39 8.31 0.33 -3.99
CA LYS A 39 9.53 0.26 -3.15
C LYS A 39 9.71 -1.11 -2.51
N PHE A 40 8.63 -1.83 -2.22
CA PHE A 40 8.64 -3.10 -1.50
C PHE A 40 7.90 -4.19 -2.29
N PRO A 41 8.42 -4.61 -3.46
CA PRO A 41 7.75 -5.61 -4.31
C PRO A 41 7.61 -6.98 -3.64
N GLN A 42 8.43 -7.27 -2.62
CA GLN A 42 8.35 -8.52 -1.84
C GLN A 42 7.08 -8.66 -0.99
N TRP A 43 6.23 -7.63 -0.93
CA TRP A 43 4.98 -7.68 -0.17
C TRP A 43 3.83 -8.38 -0.89
N GLY A 44 4.00 -8.78 -2.15
CA GLY A 44 2.96 -9.57 -2.82
C GLY A 44 1.77 -8.76 -3.37
N ILE A 45 1.80 -7.42 -3.28
CA ILE A 45 0.61 -6.59 -3.47
C ILE A 45 0.83 -5.55 -4.57
N ALA A 46 -0.16 -5.35 -5.45
CA ALA A 46 -0.21 -4.23 -6.40
C ALA A 46 -1.57 -3.55 -6.47
N ILE A 47 -1.59 -2.42 -7.18
CA ILE A 47 -2.81 -1.72 -7.57
C ILE A 47 -3.05 -1.93 -9.07
N VAL A 48 -4.11 -2.64 -9.42
CA VAL A 48 -4.56 -2.89 -10.80
C VAL A 48 -5.90 -2.18 -11.02
N ASP A 49 -5.98 -1.32 -12.04
CA ASP A 49 -7.17 -0.54 -12.45
C ASP A 49 -7.89 0.33 -11.40
N GLY A 50 -7.43 0.37 -10.16
CA GLY A 50 -8.40 0.76 -9.12
C GLY A 50 -8.02 0.21 -7.78
N VAL A 51 -7.69 -1.06 -7.82
CA VAL A 51 -8.01 -2.00 -6.77
C VAL A 51 -6.72 -2.65 -6.31
N LEU A 52 -6.59 -2.84 -5.01
CA LEU A 52 -5.50 -3.63 -4.45
C LEU A 52 -5.74 -5.10 -4.76
N VAL A 53 -4.69 -5.76 -5.25
CA VAL A 53 -4.68 -7.19 -5.54
C VAL A 53 -3.48 -7.78 -4.82
N ASP A 54 -3.72 -8.86 -4.10
CA ASP A 54 -2.70 -9.72 -3.53
C ASP A 54 -2.46 -10.87 -4.52
N TRP A 55 -1.19 -11.16 -4.84
CA TRP A 55 -0.80 -12.20 -5.79
C TRP A 55 0.04 -13.32 -5.15
N GLU A 56 0.13 -13.36 -3.82
CA GLU A 56 0.56 -14.57 -3.12
C GLU A 56 -0.39 -15.77 -3.36
#